data_AF-A0A1S3XPC9-F1
#
_entry.id   AF-A0A1S3XPC9-F1
#
_cell.length_a   1.000
_cell.length_b   1.000
_cell.length_c   1.000
_cell.angle_alpha   90.00
_cell.angle_beta   90.00
_cell.angle_gamma   90.00
#
_symmetry.space_group_name_H-M   'P 1'
#
loop_
_entity.id
_entity.type
_entity.pdbx_description
1 polymer ?
#
loop_
_entity_poly.entity_id
_entity_poly.type
_entity_poly.pdbx_seq_one_letter_code
_entity_poly.pdbx_strand_id
1 'polypeptide(L)'
;MKKFLVEEWKFLRQGEVEDVPIADKIWDDFPRRIDDIIIQVPQQRNEYDCGLFVLFFIERFIVKVHERLKEKDLAMFGRKLFEPEEASSLRWKIRNILKEKFKNSSDK
;
A
#
# COMPACT_ATOMS: atom_id res chain seq x y z
N MET A 1 -13.48 5.45 -0.15
CA MET A 1 -12.89 4.10 -0.15
C MET A 1 -13.96 3.01 -0.18
N LYS A 2 -14.80 2.90 0.86
CA LYS A 2 -15.86 1.86 0.96
C LYS A 2 -16.72 1.66 -0.30
N LYS A 3 -17.26 2.74 -0.88
CA LYS A 3 -18.06 2.66 -2.13
C LYS A 3 -17.27 2.08 -3.30
N PHE A 4 -16.01 2.49 -3.45
CA PHE A 4 -15.13 1.99 -4.51
C PHE A 4 -14.90 0.49 -4.35
N LEU A 5 -14.53 0.03 -3.14
CA LEU A 5 -14.32 -1.40 -2.86
C LEU A 5 -15.59 -2.22 -3.15
N VAL A 6 -16.77 -1.69 -2.82
CA VAL A 6 -18.04 -2.36 -3.11
C VAL A 6 -18.30 -2.47 -4.61
N GLU A 7 -18.03 -1.41 -5.40
CA GLU A 7 -18.22 -1.44 -6.85
C GLU A 7 -17.18 -2.29 -7.57
N GLU A 8 -15.90 -2.19 -7.18
CA GLU A 8 -14.83 -3.06 -7.65
C GLU A 8 -15.17 -4.54 -7.38
N TRP A 9 -15.68 -4.83 -6.17
CA TRP A 9 -16.12 -6.17 -5.82
C TRP A 9 -17.31 -6.66 -6.66
N LYS A 10 -18.29 -5.80 -6.94
CA LYS A 10 -19.41 -6.13 -7.84
C LYS A 10 -18.93 -6.43 -9.26
N PHE A 11 -17.92 -5.70 -9.73
CA PHE A 11 -17.32 -5.90 -11.05
C PHE A 11 -16.59 -7.25 -11.13
N LEU A 12 -15.77 -7.59 -10.14
CA LEU A 12 -15.03 -8.86 -10.11
C LEU A 12 -15.97 -10.08 -10.20
N ARG A 13 -17.13 -10.03 -9.54
CA ARG A 13 -18.15 -11.10 -9.61
C ARG A 13 -18.76 -11.34 -10.99
N GLN A 14 -18.58 -10.44 -11.95
CA GLN A 14 -19.12 -10.60 -13.30
C GLN A 14 -18.21 -11.44 -14.21
N GLY A 15 -16.96 -11.71 -13.80
CA GLY A 15 -16.00 -12.55 -14.52
C GLY A 15 -15.72 -13.89 -13.84
N GLU A 16 -14.81 -14.69 -14.40
CA GLU A 16 -14.20 -15.83 -13.69
C GLU A 16 -13.38 -15.31 -12.52
N VAL A 17 -13.95 -15.33 -11.32
CA VAL A 17 -13.20 -15.08 -10.10
C VAL A 17 -12.36 -16.33 -9.84
N GLU A 18 -11.03 -16.19 -9.71
CA GLU A 18 -10.19 -17.25 -9.16
C GLU A 18 -10.82 -17.81 -7.88
N ASP A 19 -10.59 -19.08 -7.56
CA ASP A 19 -11.20 -19.76 -6.41
C ASP A 19 -10.65 -19.16 -5.09
N VAL A 20 -11.15 -17.98 -4.72
CA VAL A 20 -10.70 -17.25 -3.54
C VAL A 20 -11.34 -17.95 -2.33
N PRO A 21 -10.58 -18.30 -1.28
CA PRO A 21 -11.08 -19.03 -0.13
C PRO A 21 -11.88 -18.12 0.81
N ILE A 22 -12.93 -17.50 0.30
CA ILE A 22 -13.82 -16.61 1.03
C ILE A 22 -15.24 -17.11 0.76
N ALA A 23 -15.94 -17.44 1.83
CA ALA A 23 -17.29 -18.00 1.74
C ALA A 23 -18.30 -16.97 1.21
N ASP A 24 -19.30 -17.43 0.45
CA ASP A 24 -20.41 -16.61 -0.08
C ASP A 24 -21.11 -15.75 0.98
N LYS A 25 -21.23 -16.28 2.21
CA LYS A 25 -21.81 -15.53 3.33
C LYS A 25 -20.99 -14.30 3.75
N ILE A 26 -19.69 -14.30 3.51
CA ILE A 26 -18.82 -13.13 3.72
C ILE A 26 -19.03 -12.12 2.58
N TRP A 27 -19.28 -12.61 1.37
CA TRP A 27 -19.52 -11.79 0.17
C TRP A 27 -20.85 -11.03 0.22
N ASP A 28 -21.93 -11.68 0.65
CA ASP A 28 -23.26 -11.06 0.74
C ASP A 28 -23.31 -9.93 1.78
N ASP A 29 -22.42 -9.99 2.77
CA ASP A 29 -22.34 -9.03 3.86
C ASP A 29 -21.08 -8.14 3.77
N PHE A 30 -20.35 -8.19 2.64
CA PHE A 30 -19.10 -7.45 2.43
C PHE A 30 -19.21 -5.96 2.74
N PRO A 31 -20.26 -5.22 2.32
CA PRO A 31 -20.39 -3.80 2.65
C PRO A 31 -20.48 -3.52 4.16
N ARG A 32 -20.89 -4.50 4.98
CA ARG A 32 -20.97 -4.34 6.45
C ARG A 32 -19.71 -4.79 7.17
N ARG A 33 -18.79 -5.44 6.46
CA ARG A 33 -17.52 -6.00 6.98
C ARG A 33 -16.27 -5.21 6.56
N ILE A 34 -16.46 -4.03 5.98
CA ILE A 34 -15.36 -3.10 5.68
C ILE A 34 -15.17 -2.20 6.90
N ASP A 35 -14.03 -2.39 7.56
CA ASP A 35 -13.57 -1.57 8.67
C ASP A 35 -12.53 -0.55 8.18
N ASP A 36 -12.77 0.72 8.51
CA ASP A 36 -11.82 1.81 8.24
C ASP A 36 -10.97 2.04 9.50
N ILE A 37 -9.71 1.61 9.47
CA ILE A 37 -8.77 1.73 10.60
C ILE A 37 -7.73 2.80 10.30
N ILE A 38 -7.63 3.81 11.17
CA ILE A 38 -6.60 4.85 11.08
C ILE A 38 -5.35 4.38 11.82
N ILE A 39 -4.28 4.12 11.08
CA ILE A 39 -2.98 3.74 11.63
C ILE A 39 -2.09 4.97 11.77
N GLN A 40 -1.59 5.21 12.98
CA GLN A 40 -0.66 6.30 13.26
C GLN A 40 0.74 5.93 12.79
N VAL A 41 1.16 6.49 11.65
CA VAL A 41 2.46 6.21 11.00
C VAL A 41 3.43 7.40 11.12
N PRO A 42 4.75 7.23 10.86
CA PRO A 42 5.69 8.34 10.82
C PRO A 42 5.21 9.43 9.85
N GLN A 43 5.26 10.68 10.29
CA GLN A 43 4.79 11.83 9.51
C GLN A 43 5.98 12.62 8.97
N GLN A 44 5.81 13.15 7.77
CA GLN A 44 6.75 14.12 7.21
C GLN A 44 6.74 15.42 8.02
N ARG A 45 7.87 16.11 8.03
CA ARG A 45 8.01 17.44 8.67
C ARG A 45 7.96 18.60 7.68
N ASN A 46 7.99 18.30 6.38
CA ASN A 46 7.96 19.27 5.29
C ASN A 46 6.71 19.10 4.43
N GLU A 47 6.50 20.00 3.48
CA GLU A 47 5.27 20.04 2.66
C GLU A 47 5.38 19.24 1.36
N TYR A 48 6.56 18.68 1.03
CA TYR A 48 6.86 18.16 -0.31
C TYR A 48 7.23 16.67 -0.35
N ASP A 49 7.31 15.97 0.79
CA ASP A 49 7.72 14.57 0.87
C ASP A 49 6.58 13.56 0.92
N CYS A 50 5.33 13.99 0.74
CA CYS A 50 4.19 13.12 1.02
C CYS A 50 4.19 11.92 0.08
N GLY A 51 4.54 12.15 -1.19
CA GLY A 51 4.75 11.10 -2.18
C GLY A 51 5.90 10.14 -1.82
N LEU A 52 7.00 10.63 -1.26
CA LEU A 52 8.11 9.78 -0.82
C LEU A 52 7.68 8.89 0.35
N PHE A 53 6.95 9.45 1.31
CA PHE A 53 6.40 8.68 2.42
C PHE A 53 5.44 7.60 1.94
N VAL A 54 4.53 7.93 1.01
CA VAL A 54 3.63 6.93 0.38
C VAL A 54 4.42 5.81 -0.27
N LEU A 55 5.45 6.12 -1.08
CA LEU A 55 6.28 5.10 -1.72
C LEU A 55 7.02 4.23 -0.69
N PHE A 56 7.56 4.84 0.36
CA PHE A 56 8.26 4.11 1.41
C PHE A 56 7.31 3.23 2.22
N PHE A 57 6.07 3.67 2.48
CA PHE A 57 5.04 2.84 3.09
C PHE A 57 4.72 1.61 2.25
N ILE A 58 4.58 1.77 0.93
CA ILE A 58 4.32 0.66 0.02
C ILE A 58 5.51 -0.32 0.03
N GLU A 59 6.75 0.17 -0.07
CA GLU A 59 7.95 -0.67 -0.01
C GLU A 59 8.01 -1.47 1.31
N ARG A 60 7.80 -0.82 2.46
CA ARG A 60 7.80 -1.49 3.77
C ARG A 60 6.61 -2.44 3.94
N PHE A 61 5.45 -2.11 3.38
CA PHE A 61 4.27 -2.98 3.43
C PHE A 61 4.54 -4.30 2.69
N ILE A 62 5.03 -4.23 1.45
CA ILE A 62 5.35 -5.41 0.63
C ILE A 62 6.42 -6.27 1.32
N VAL A 63 7.43 -5.66 1.91
CA VAL A 63 8.53 -6.37 2.59
C VAL A 63 8.12 -6.94 3.95
N LYS A 64 7.07 -6.44 4.61
CA LYS A 64 6.63 -6.97 5.91
C LYS A 64 5.46 -7.95 5.79
N VAL A 65 4.58 -7.75 4.82
CA VAL A 65 3.34 -8.51 4.64
C VAL A 65 3.54 -9.53 3.54
N HIS A 66 3.97 -10.72 3.94
CA HIS A 66 4.22 -11.85 3.04
C HIS A 66 3.00 -12.78 2.92
N GLU A 67 2.05 -12.66 3.85
CA GLU A 67 0.84 -13.47 3.95
C GLU A 67 -0.39 -12.57 4.14
N ARG A 68 -1.59 -13.18 4.15
CA ARG A 68 -2.84 -12.46 4.41
C ARG A 68 -2.77 -11.72 5.75
N LEU A 69 -2.83 -10.40 5.68
CA LEU A 69 -2.82 -9.49 6.82
C LEU A 69 -4.02 -9.73 7.74
N LYS A 70 -3.78 -9.90 9.05
CA LYS A 70 -4.81 -9.99 10.08
C LYS A 70 -4.83 -8.72 10.92
N GLU A 71 -5.92 -8.47 11.63
CA GLU A 71 -6.07 -7.28 12.48
C GLU A 71 -4.96 -7.14 13.53
N LYS A 72 -4.56 -8.26 14.16
CA LYS A 72 -3.44 -8.28 15.12
C LYS A 72 -2.10 -7.87 14.52
N ASP A 73 -1.94 -8.07 13.21
CA ASP A 73 -0.71 -7.74 12.49
C ASP A 73 -0.61 -6.22 12.26
N LEU A 74 -1.73 -5.48 12.34
CA LEU A 74 -1.73 -4.02 12.17
C LEU A 74 -0.84 -3.30 13.17
N ALA A 75 -0.63 -3.88 14.36
CA ALA A 75 0.28 -3.34 15.38
C ALA A 75 1.74 -3.24 14.91
N MET A 76 2.15 -3.97 13.87
CA MET A 76 3.49 -3.84 13.28
C MET A 76 3.67 -2.55 12.50
N PHE A 77 2.56 -1.91 12.12
CA PHE A 77 2.52 -0.58 11.54
C PHE A 77 2.26 0.44 12.65
N GLY A 78 3.12 1.45 12.74
CA GLY A 78 3.00 2.43 13.79
C GLY A 78 4.03 3.53 13.66
N ARG A 79 4.05 4.47 14.60
CA ARG A 79 4.96 5.63 14.59
C ARG A 79 6.45 5.29 14.56
N LYS A 80 6.82 4.04 14.86
CA LYS A 80 8.19 3.53 14.84
C LYS A 80 8.47 2.63 13.63
N LEU A 81 7.62 2.68 12.60
CA LEU A 81 7.78 1.85 11.41
C LEU A 81 9.11 2.13 10.69
N PHE A 82 9.55 3.39 10.72
CA PHE A 82 10.82 3.89 10.21
C PHE A 82 11.06 5.33 10.72
N GLU A 83 12.29 5.82 10.58
CA GLU A 83 12.64 7.22 10.84
C GLU A 83 12.28 8.10 9.62
N PRO A 84 11.66 9.28 9.81
CA PRO A 84 11.25 10.19 8.73
C PRO A 84 12.34 10.46 7.67
N GLU A 85 13.60 10.54 8.12
CA GLU A 85 14.77 10.78 7.29
C GLU A 85 15.02 9.63 6.29
N GLU A 86 14.66 8.39 6.64
CA GLU A 86 14.75 7.24 5.72
C GLU A 86 13.83 7.46 4.51
N ALA A 87 12.58 7.84 4.76
CA ALA A 87 11.63 8.12 3.68
C ALA A 87 12.06 9.33 2.84
N SER A 88 12.51 10.42 3.47
CA SER A 88 13.03 11.59 2.75
C SER A 88 14.29 11.27 1.93
N SER A 89 15.09 10.28 2.34
CA SER A 89 16.28 9.85 1.60
C SER A 89 15.95 9.18 0.25
N LEU A 90 14.72 8.67 0.08
CA LEU A 90 14.26 8.11 -1.19
C LEU A 90 14.40 9.09 -2.35
N ARG A 91 14.36 10.40 -2.09
CA ARG A 91 14.54 11.41 -3.14
C ARG A 91 15.83 11.18 -3.93
N TRP A 92 16.93 10.90 -3.23
CA TRP A 92 18.22 10.65 -3.87
C TRP A 92 18.23 9.30 -4.58
N LYS A 93 17.67 8.25 -3.96
CA LYS A 93 17.55 6.91 -4.55
C LYS A 93 16.76 6.97 -5.87
N ILE A 94 15.59 7.59 -5.86
CA ILE A 94 14.73 7.76 -7.05
C ILE A 94 15.45 8.57 -8.12
N ARG A 95 16.07 9.71 -7.76
CA ARG A 95 16.82 10.53 -8.71
C ARG A 95 17.94 9.76 -9.40
N ASN A 96 18.67 8.94 -8.64
CA ASN A 96 19.75 8.12 -9.20
C ASN A 96 19.20 7.04 -10.13
N ILE A 97 18.14 6.32 -9.73
CA ILE A 97 17.47 5.32 -10.57
C ILE A 97 17.00 5.95 -11.88
N LEU A 98 16.34 7.12 -11.82
CA LEU A 98 15.86 7.81 -13.01
C LEU A 98 17.02 8.19 -13.94
N LYS A 99 18.09 8.78 -13.42
CA LYS A 99 19.28 9.12 -14.22
C LYS A 99 19.86 7.91 -14.95
N GLU A 100 20.01 6.78 -14.25
CA GLU A 100 20.51 5.54 -14.84
C GLU A 100 19.58 5.01 -15.92
N LYS A 101 18.26 4.99 -15.67
CA LYS A 101 17.27 4.54 -16.65
C LYS A 101 17.25 5.41 -17.91
N PHE A 102 17.38 6.74 -17.76
CA PHE A 102 17.39 7.65 -18.91
C PHE A 102 18.69 7.58 -19.72
N LYS A 103 19.86 7.43 -19.08
CA LYS A 103 21.12 7.19 -19.80
C LYS A 103 21.09 5.89 -20.60
N ASN A 104 20.62 4.81 -19.99
CA ASN A 104 20.53 3.51 -20.64
C ASN A 104 19.51 3.48 -21.80
N SER A 105 18.57 4.43 -21.84
CA SER A 105 17.66 4.61 -22.99
C SER A 105 18.23 5.48 -24.10
N SER A 106 19.21 6.35 -23.81
CA SER A 106 19.89 7.16 -24.82
C SER A 106 21.07 6.44 -25.50
N ASP A 107 21.56 5.36 -24.88
CA ASP A 107 22.64 4.52 -25.41
C ASP A 107 22.13 3.33 -26.26
N LYS A 108 20.85 3.36 -26.66
CA LYS A 108 20.21 2.42 -27.59
C LYS A 108 19.72 3.18 -28.83
#